data_AF-D3SGU7-F1
#
_entry.id   AF-D3SGU7-F1
#
_cell.length_a   1.000
_cell.length_b   1.000
_cell.length_c   1.000
_cell.angle_alpha   90.00
_cell.angle_beta   90.00
_cell.angle_gamma   90.00
#
_symmetry.space_group_name_H-M   'P 1'
#
loop_
_entity.id
_entity.type
_entity.pdbx_description
1 polymer ?
#
loop_
_entity_poly.entity_id
_entity_poly.type
_entity_poly.pdbx_seq_one_letter_code
_entity_poly.pdbx_strand_id
1 'polypeptide(L)'
;MFSLIIVLISIGLAAALAVATLYYGGDVFVGESANAESARILNEATQIVGAVNLRSGREGTLITDMNEDLVPRYIQTVPEGWVIDENEGVIYLPGDAVSDAACERMNERQGADHTSFDSVGSEDRLVPSCDDEGMDDYPAICCTNDA
;
A
#
# COMPACT_ATOMS: atom_id res chain seq x y z
N MET A 1 23.56 38.66 -35.69
CA MET A 1 24.11 37.28 -35.73
C MET A 1 24.36 36.70 -34.34
N PHE A 2 24.69 37.52 -33.34
CA PHE A 2 24.93 37.06 -31.96
C PHE A 2 23.67 36.47 -31.26
N SER A 3 22.48 37.00 -31.53
CA SER A 3 21.23 36.49 -30.95
C SER A 3 20.83 35.09 -31.38
N LEU A 4 21.19 34.67 -32.60
CA LEU A 4 20.80 33.34 -33.11
C LEU A 4 21.59 32.23 -32.41
N ILE A 5 22.87 32.48 -32.12
CA ILE A 5 23.73 31.55 -31.38
C ILE A 5 23.25 31.40 -29.94
N ILE A 6 22.90 32.50 -29.26
CA ILE A 6 22.40 32.45 -27.87
C ILE A 6 21.11 31.64 -27.78
N VAL A 7 20.19 31.80 -28.74
CA VAL A 7 18.92 31.04 -28.79
C VAL A 7 19.15 29.55 -29.00
N LEU A 8 20.10 29.16 -29.87
CA LEU A 8 20.41 27.75 -30.07
C LEU A 8 21.03 27.12 -28.83
N ILE A 9 21.92 27.84 -28.15
CA ILE A 9 22.55 27.36 -26.91
C ILE A 9 21.53 27.23 -25.78
N SER A 10 20.58 28.17 -25.65
CA SER A 10 19.56 28.09 -24.60
C SER A 10 18.58 26.93 -24.81
N ILE A 11 18.15 26.67 -26.04
CA ILE A 11 17.32 25.50 -26.37
C ILE A 11 18.09 24.21 -26.07
N GLY A 12 19.38 24.15 -26.42
CA GLY A 12 20.24 23.00 -26.11
C GLY A 12 20.38 22.74 -24.61
N LEU A 13 20.58 23.79 -23.81
CA LEU A 13 20.66 23.70 -22.35
C LEU A 13 19.34 23.26 -21.72
N ALA A 14 18.20 23.78 -22.20
CA ALA A 14 16.88 23.37 -21.71
C ALA A 14 16.60 21.89 -22.02
N ALA A 15 16.95 21.43 -23.23
CA ALA A 15 16.84 20.02 -23.61
C ALA A 15 17.73 19.12 -22.75
N ALA A 16 18.99 19.52 -22.49
CA ALA A 16 19.90 18.78 -21.63
C ALA A 16 19.38 18.67 -20.18
N LEU A 17 18.81 19.74 -19.63
CA LEU A 17 18.22 19.75 -18.29
C LEU A 17 16.96 18.86 -18.21
N ALA A 18 16.12 18.90 -19.25
CA ALA A 18 14.94 18.03 -19.35
C ALA A 18 15.34 16.54 -19.39
N VAL A 19 16.38 16.19 -20.15
CA VAL A 19 16.89 14.81 -20.19
C VAL A 19 17.50 14.41 -18.85
N ALA A 20 18.27 15.29 -18.21
CA ALA A 20 18.85 15.03 -16.89
C ALA A 20 17.77 14.82 -15.82
N THR A 21 16.70 15.62 -15.83
CA THR A 21 15.58 15.46 -14.89
C THR A 21 14.78 14.19 -15.12
N LEU A 22 14.60 13.74 -16.37
CA LEU A 22 13.96 12.46 -16.65
C LEU A 22 14.86 11.27 -16.26
N TYR A 23 16.16 11.35 -16.54
CA TYR A 23 17.10 10.26 -16.25
C TYR A 23 17.40 10.11 -14.76
N TYR A 24 17.53 11.21 -14.02
CA TYR A 24 17.84 11.20 -12.59
C TYR A 24 16.63 11.38 -11.66
N GLY A 25 15.52 11.93 -12.16
CA GLY A 25 14.29 12.14 -11.37
C GLY A 25 13.28 11.01 -11.47
N GLY A 26 13.42 10.08 -12.42
CA GLY A 26 12.49 8.96 -12.59
C GLY A 26 12.46 7.99 -11.41
N ASP A 27 13.63 7.66 -10.85
CA ASP A 27 13.74 6.75 -9.68
C ASP A 27 13.11 7.36 -8.42
N VAL A 28 13.35 8.66 -8.20
CA VAL A 28 12.71 9.42 -7.11
C VAL A 28 11.20 9.45 -7.27
N PHE A 29 10.69 9.64 -8.49
CA PHE A 29 9.25 9.69 -8.75
C PHE A 29 8.56 8.32 -8.51
N VAL A 30 9.19 7.22 -8.91
CA VAL A 30 8.68 5.86 -8.63
C VAL A 30 8.67 5.59 -7.13
N GLY A 31 9.73 5.95 -6.41
CA GLY A 31 9.78 5.85 -4.95
C GLY A 31 8.74 6.72 -4.23
N GLU A 32 8.54 7.96 -4.68
CA GLU A 32 7.53 8.87 -4.12
C GLU A 32 6.10 8.39 -4.38
N SER A 33 5.81 7.85 -5.56
CA SER A 33 4.47 7.33 -5.89
C SER A 33 4.07 6.16 -4.97
N ALA A 34 4.98 5.21 -4.75
CA ALA A 34 4.74 4.08 -3.85
C ALA A 34 4.73 4.50 -2.36
N ASN A 35 5.45 5.57 -1.99
CA ASN A 35 5.34 6.16 -0.65
C ASN A 35 3.98 6.83 -0.41
N ALA A 36 3.45 7.55 -1.39
CA ALA A 36 2.13 8.17 -1.33
C ALA A 36 1.03 7.10 -1.30
N GLU A 37 1.15 6.07 -2.13
CA GLU A 37 0.22 4.95 -2.17
C GLU A 37 0.22 4.16 -0.86
N SER A 38 1.40 3.78 -0.32
CA SER A 38 1.48 3.13 0.99
C SER A 38 0.92 3.98 2.12
N ALA A 39 1.03 5.32 2.05
CA ALA A 39 0.39 6.21 3.03
C ALA A 39 -1.14 6.21 2.88
N ARG A 40 -1.66 6.18 1.64
CA ARG A 40 -3.10 6.02 1.39
C ARG A 40 -3.60 4.73 2.00
N ILE A 41 -2.99 3.60 1.67
CA ILE A 41 -3.39 2.26 2.15
C ILE A 41 -3.33 2.20 3.67
N LEU A 42 -2.29 2.74 4.31
CA LEU A 42 -2.20 2.76 5.76
C LEU A 42 -3.32 3.59 6.41
N ASN A 43 -3.70 4.71 5.81
CA ASN A 43 -4.83 5.52 6.30
C ASN A 43 -6.16 4.78 6.13
N GLU A 44 -6.34 4.00 5.06
CA GLU A 44 -7.52 3.16 4.86
C GLU A 44 -7.55 2.03 5.91
N ALA A 45 -6.44 1.29 6.05
CA ALA A 45 -6.26 0.22 7.03
C ALA A 45 -6.62 0.69 8.44
N THR A 46 -6.07 1.82 8.87
CA THR A 46 -6.31 2.37 10.21
C THR A 46 -7.77 2.79 10.45
N GLN A 47 -8.47 3.26 9.41
CA GLN A 47 -9.90 3.56 9.48
C GLN A 47 -10.74 2.28 9.65
N ILE A 48 -10.44 1.24 8.86
CA ILE A 48 -11.14 -0.04 8.92
C ILE A 48 -10.88 -0.72 10.27
N VAL A 49 -9.62 -0.86 10.68
CA VAL A 49 -9.23 -1.44 11.97
C VAL A 49 -9.85 -0.68 13.13
N GLY A 50 -9.90 0.65 13.07
CA GLY A 50 -10.59 1.46 14.06
C GLY A 50 -12.09 1.14 14.15
N ALA A 51 -12.77 1.04 13.00
CA ALA A 51 -14.18 0.69 12.93
C ALA A 51 -14.45 -0.73 13.45
N VAL A 52 -13.60 -1.69 13.09
CA VAL A 52 -13.65 -3.09 13.53
C VAL A 52 -13.52 -3.17 15.04
N ASN A 53 -12.51 -2.53 15.62
CA ASN A 53 -12.30 -2.52 17.06
C ASN A 53 -13.48 -1.91 17.83
N LEU A 54 -14.10 -0.85 17.30
CA LEU A 54 -15.29 -0.24 17.91
C LEU A 54 -16.51 -1.17 17.85
N ARG A 55 -16.70 -1.89 16.74
CA ARG A 55 -17.79 -2.87 16.58
C ARG A 55 -17.57 -4.08 17.47
N SER A 56 -16.41 -4.72 17.37
CA SER A 56 -16.06 -5.91 18.15
C SER A 56 -16.09 -5.64 19.66
N GLY A 57 -15.61 -4.46 20.10
CA GLY A 57 -15.69 -4.05 21.50
C GLY A 57 -17.12 -3.84 22.02
N ARG A 58 -18.09 -3.56 21.14
CA ARG A 58 -19.49 -3.34 21.50
C ARG A 58 -20.33 -4.60 21.42
N GLU A 59 -20.15 -5.39 20.36
CA GLU A 59 -21.02 -6.51 20.00
C GLU A 59 -20.45 -7.86 20.42
N GLY A 60 -19.15 -7.92 20.76
CA GLY A 60 -18.49 -9.13 21.28
C GLY A 60 -18.45 -10.29 20.28
N THR A 61 -18.64 -10.00 19.00
CA THR A 61 -18.63 -10.96 17.88
C THR A 61 -17.63 -10.51 16.83
N LEU A 62 -17.11 -11.48 16.06
CA LEU A 62 -16.26 -11.21 14.90
C LEU A 62 -17.09 -10.63 13.75
N ILE A 63 -16.44 -9.79 12.94
CA ILE A 63 -17.06 -9.21 11.74
C ILE A 63 -17.00 -10.25 10.64
N THR A 64 -18.11 -10.42 9.92
CA THR A 64 -18.19 -11.33 8.77
C THR A 64 -18.36 -10.56 7.48
N ASP A 65 -18.94 -9.35 7.52
CA ASP A 65 -19.07 -8.50 6.34
C ASP A 65 -18.78 -7.04 6.69
N MET A 66 -17.74 -6.45 6.09
CA MET A 66 -17.36 -5.07 6.38
C MET A 66 -18.44 -4.05 6.00
N ASN A 67 -19.21 -4.28 4.94
CA ASN A 67 -20.27 -3.35 4.54
C ASN A 67 -21.50 -3.48 5.43
N GLU A 68 -21.92 -4.69 5.77
CA GLU A 68 -23.09 -4.88 6.63
C GLU A 68 -22.80 -4.55 8.09
N ASP A 69 -21.60 -4.88 8.60
CA ASP A 69 -21.26 -4.73 10.01
C ASP A 69 -20.68 -3.35 10.36
N LEU A 70 -19.93 -2.71 9.44
CA LEU A 70 -19.25 -1.43 9.73
C LEU A 70 -20.04 -0.21 9.23
N VAL A 71 -20.73 -0.32 8.10
CA VAL A 71 -21.41 0.81 7.47
C VAL A 71 -22.88 0.87 7.87
N PRO A 72 -23.47 2.06 8.10
CA PRO A 72 -22.84 3.38 8.19
C PRO A 72 -22.41 3.74 9.64
N ARG A 73 -22.46 2.78 10.57
CA ARG A 73 -22.40 3.07 12.00
C ARG A 73 -21.00 3.39 12.51
N TYR A 74 -19.99 2.68 12.01
CA TYR A 74 -18.60 2.76 12.48
C TYR A 74 -17.68 3.38 11.43
N ILE A 75 -18.00 3.21 10.14
CA ILE A 75 -17.35 3.90 9.01
C ILE A 75 -18.41 4.35 7.98
N GLN A 76 -18.13 5.41 7.23
CA GLN A 76 -19.06 5.92 6.22
C GLN A 76 -19.13 5.05 4.97
N THR A 77 -17.98 4.51 4.56
CA THR A 77 -17.83 3.60 3.43
C THR A 77 -16.58 2.77 3.66
N VAL A 78 -16.61 1.51 3.24
CA VAL A 78 -15.41 0.68 3.18
C VAL A 78 -14.63 1.12 1.92
N PRO A 79 -13.33 1.45 2.03
CA PRO A 79 -12.49 1.69 0.86
C PRO A 79 -12.45 0.46 -0.05
N GLU A 80 -12.40 0.67 -1.37
CA GLU A 80 -12.44 -0.43 -2.34
C GLU A 80 -11.21 -1.34 -2.22
N GLY A 81 -11.41 -2.63 -2.50
CA GLY A 81 -10.34 -3.64 -2.54
C GLY A 81 -10.06 -4.35 -1.22
N TRP A 82 -10.46 -3.79 -0.07
CA TRP A 82 -10.26 -4.44 1.22
C TRP A 82 -11.17 -5.66 1.39
N VAL A 83 -10.59 -6.75 1.90
CA VAL A 83 -11.28 -8.03 2.17
C VAL A 83 -11.08 -8.41 3.64
N ILE A 84 -12.03 -9.18 4.19
CA ILE A 84 -11.93 -9.76 5.52
C ILE A 84 -12.05 -11.29 5.39
N ASP A 85 -11.16 -12.03 6.05
CA ASP A 85 -11.37 -13.46 6.27
C ASP A 85 -12.39 -13.65 7.39
N GLU A 86 -13.54 -14.24 7.07
CA GLU A 86 -14.64 -14.45 8.02
C GLU A 86 -14.30 -15.42 9.16
N ASN A 87 -13.32 -16.31 8.95
CA ASN A 87 -12.94 -17.35 9.90
C ASN A 87 -11.91 -16.83 10.90
N GLU A 88 -10.95 -16.05 10.42
CA GLU A 88 -9.80 -15.57 11.21
C GLU A 88 -9.98 -14.12 11.66
N GLY A 89 -10.87 -13.36 11.01
CA GLY A 89 -11.10 -11.94 11.28
C GLY A 89 -9.98 -11.04 10.78
N VAL A 90 -9.09 -11.58 9.94
CA VAL A 90 -7.96 -10.88 9.34
C VAL A 90 -8.46 -9.99 8.22
N ILE A 91 -7.96 -8.75 8.20
CA ILE A 91 -8.28 -7.77 7.16
C ILE A 91 -7.07 -7.70 6.23
N TYR A 92 -7.29 -7.85 4.93
CA TYR A 92 -6.21 -7.75 3.98
C TYR A 92 -6.60 -7.00 2.71
N LEU A 93 -5.58 -6.50 2.03
CA LEU A 93 -5.68 -5.89 0.72
C LEU A 93 -4.92 -6.77 -0.29
N PRO A 94 -5.61 -7.45 -1.22
CA PRO A 94 -4.97 -8.24 -2.24
C PRO A 94 -4.18 -7.35 -3.22
N GLY A 95 -3.02 -7.85 -3.64
CA GLY A 95 -1.96 -7.12 -4.33
C GLY A 95 -2.29 -6.76 -5.77
N ASP A 96 -3.44 -7.21 -6.30
CA ASP A 96 -3.96 -6.74 -7.58
C ASP A 96 -4.50 -5.30 -7.49
N ALA A 97 -4.79 -4.82 -6.28
CA ALA A 97 -5.30 -3.46 -6.03
C ALA A 97 -4.19 -2.39 -5.95
N VAL A 98 -2.93 -2.77 -5.71
CA VAL A 98 -1.85 -1.83 -5.35
C VAL A 98 -0.49 -2.30 -5.88
N SER A 99 0.47 -1.39 -6.03
CA SER A 99 1.82 -1.80 -6.42
C SER A 99 2.53 -2.59 -5.30
N ASP A 100 3.29 -3.64 -5.65
CA ASP A 100 4.11 -4.41 -4.69
C ASP A 100 5.01 -3.51 -3.83
N ALA A 101 5.51 -2.42 -4.41
CA ALA A 101 6.36 -1.45 -3.71
C ALA A 101 5.61 -0.61 -2.68
N ALA A 102 4.30 -0.40 -2.86
CA ALA A 102 3.46 0.21 -1.86
C ALA A 102 3.03 -0.79 -0.79
N CYS A 103 2.75 -2.04 -1.20
CA CYS A 103 2.40 -3.16 -0.35
C CYS A 103 3.51 -3.46 0.68
N GLU A 104 4.73 -3.67 0.18
CA GLU A 104 5.96 -3.85 0.97
C GLU A 104 6.15 -2.73 2.00
N ARG A 105 6.10 -1.47 1.56
CA ARG A 105 6.28 -0.32 2.45
C ARG A 105 5.18 -0.19 3.50
N MET A 106 3.96 -0.60 3.18
CA MET A 106 2.85 -0.60 4.13
C MET A 106 3.08 -1.68 5.20
N ASN A 107 3.47 -2.89 4.79
CA ASN A 107 3.80 -3.99 5.70
C ASN A 107 4.97 -3.62 6.64
N GLU A 108 6.04 -3.05 6.10
CA GLU A 108 7.17 -2.53 6.89
C GLU A 108 6.74 -1.48 7.93
N ARG A 109 5.84 -0.55 7.55
CA ARG A 109 5.34 0.51 8.45
C ARG A 109 4.51 -0.04 9.60
N GLN A 110 3.95 -1.24 9.45
CA GLN A 110 3.25 -1.95 10.52
C GLN A 110 4.19 -2.78 11.39
N GLY A 111 5.49 -2.80 11.06
CA GLY A 111 6.50 -3.53 11.81
C GLY A 111 6.65 -4.98 11.39
N ALA A 112 6.14 -5.36 10.21
CA ALA A 112 6.42 -6.66 9.64
C ALA A 112 7.86 -6.77 9.12
N ASP A 113 8.38 -7.98 9.09
CA ASP A 113 9.69 -8.33 8.54
C ASP A 113 9.67 -9.70 7.84
N HIS A 114 10.76 -10.08 7.18
CA HIS A 114 10.86 -11.35 6.43
C HIS A 114 10.78 -12.61 7.31
N THR A 115 10.72 -12.47 8.63
CA THR A 115 10.50 -13.59 9.55
C THR A 115 9.08 -13.64 10.07
N SER A 116 8.25 -12.65 9.69
CA SER A 116 6.85 -12.53 10.08
C SER A 116 5.94 -13.42 9.23
N PHE A 117 6.41 -13.88 8.06
CA PHE A 117 5.62 -14.65 7.09
C PHE A 117 6.42 -15.84 6.57
N ASP A 118 5.78 -17.00 6.46
CA ASP A 118 6.43 -18.23 5.99
C ASP A 118 6.57 -18.25 4.45
N SER A 119 5.71 -17.50 3.75
CA SER A 119 5.72 -17.34 2.29
C SER A 119 6.76 -16.36 1.78
N VAL A 120 7.40 -15.58 2.67
CA VAL A 120 8.36 -14.54 2.27
C VAL A 120 9.79 -15.01 2.54
N GLY A 121 10.57 -15.23 1.49
CA GLY A 121 12.01 -15.49 1.62
C GLY A 121 12.79 -14.25 2.04
N SER A 122 14.01 -14.46 2.57
CA SER A 122 14.89 -13.38 3.03
C SER A 122 15.42 -12.45 1.93
N GLU A 123 15.32 -12.87 0.67
CA GLU A 123 15.75 -12.10 -0.52
C GLU A 123 14.56 -11.59 -1.35
N ASP A 124 13.34 -11.98 -0.98
CA ASP A 124 12.12 -11.57 -1.66
C ASP A 124 11.66 -10.19 -1.18
N ARG A 125 10.57 -9.69 -1.74
CA ARG A 125 9.93 -8.47 -1.23
C ARG A 125 9.06 -8.84 -0.04
N LEU A 126 8.87 -7.91 0.90
CA LEU A 126 8.01 -8.13 2.06
C LEU A 126 6.51 -8.05 1.69
N VAL A 127 6.08 -8.93 0.79
CA VAL A 127 4.70 -9.07 0.33
C VAL A 127 4.33 -10.54 0.47
N PRO A 128 3.66 -10.94 1.56
CA PRO A 128 3.26 -12.33 1.78
C PRO A 128 2.12 -12.77 0.86
N SER A 129 1.95 -14.08 0.72
CA SER A 129 0.76 -14.68 0.11
C SER A 129 -0.47 -14.42 0.98
N CYS A 130 -1.64 -14.14 0.40
CA CYS A 130 -2.90 -13.94 1.14
C CYS A 130 -3.37 -15.15 1.97
N ASP A 131 -2.71 -16.31 1.82
CA ASP A 131 -2.95 -17.52 2.61
C ASP A 131 -1.88 -17.76 3.70
N ASP A 132 -1.04 -16.77 4.02
CA ASP A 132 0.06 -16.90 4.99
C ASP A 132 -0.43 -16.88 6.45
N GLU A 133 0.00 -17.86 7.26
CA GLU A 133 -0.39 -17.95 8.68
C GLU A 133 0.11 -16.76 9.53
N GLY A 134 1.13 -16.03 9.10
CA GLY A 134 1.68 -14.88 9.80
C GLY A 134 0.81 -13.62 9.76
N MET A 135 -0.30 -13.63 9.02
CA MET A 135 -1.17 -12.45 8.87
C MET A 135 -1.96 -12.12 10.14
N ASP A 136 -2.27 -13.12 10.97
CA ASP A 136 -3.05 -12.97 12.21
C ASP A 136 -2.41 -12.00 13.21
N ASP A 137 -1.09 -11.84 13.16
CA ASP A 137 -0.34 -10.95 14.05
C ASP A 137 -0.51 -9.46 13.69
N TYR A 138 -1.08 -9.17 12.51
CA TYR A 138 -1.26 -7.82 12.00
C TYR A 138 -2.74 -7.47 11.84
N PRO A 139 -3.18 -6.29 12.30
CA PRO A 139 -4.60 -5.93 12.28
C PRO A 139 -5.14 -5.67 10.87
N ALA A 140 -4.26 -5.34 9.93
CA ALA A 140 -4.56 -5.21 8.51
C ALA A 140 -3.26 -5.41 7.73
N ILE A 141 -3.26 -6.13 6.61
CA ILE A 141 -2.02 -6.31 5.83
C ILE A 141 -2.25 -6.28 4.32
N CYS A 142 -1.20 -5.97 3.56
CA CYS A 142 -1.23 -6.11 2.12
C CYS A 142 -0.54 -7.41 1.70
N CYS A 143 -1.16 -8.17 0.80
CA CYS A 143 -0.72 -9.51 0.40
C CYS A 143 -0.84 -9.72 -1.11
N THR A 144 -0.23 -10.76 -1.66
CA THR A 144 -0.40 -11.16 -3.07
C THR A 144 -1.13 -12.50 -3.19
N ASN A 145 -1.85 -12.70 -4.29
CA ASN A 145 -2.43 -14.00 -4.63
C ASN A 145 -1.44 -14.92 -5.36
N ASP A 146 -0.21 -14.44 -5.62
CA ASP A 146 0.85 -15.23 -6.21
C ASP A 146 1.49 -16.10 -5.12
N ALA A 147 1.08 -17.38 -5.08
CA ALA A 147 1.68 -18.42 -4.25
C ALA A 147 3.00 -18.94 -4.83
#